data_AF-A0A936FXF3-F1
#
_entry.id   AF-A0A936FXF3-F1
#
_cell.length_a   1.000
_cell.length_b   1.000
_cell.length_c   1.000
_cell.angle_alpha   90.00
_cell.angle_beta   90.00
_cell.angle_gamma   90.00
#
_symmetry.space_group_name_H-M   'P 1'
#
loop_
_entity.id
_entity.type
_entity.pdbx_description
1 polymer ?
#
loop_
_entity_poly.entity_id
_entity_poly.type
_entity_poly.pdbx_seq_one_letter_code
_entity_poly.pdbx_strand_id
1 'polypeptide(L)'
;MPLVPVNATPTTEPRTESPAQVLAAYHAHQGMTGRGNSAFTTAAHSFLRRWPAVQAWAQEPLRVQLAANTATHPFITFLLVTGRLHPGWDYLVHRKFSSL
;
A
#
# COMPACT_ATOMS: atom_id res chain seq x y z
N MET A 1 -40.15 20.73 -8.83
CA MET A 1 -39.02 19.91 -9.33
C MET A 1 -37.93 19.91 -8.25
N PRO A 2 -37.77 18.85 -7.45
CA PRO A 2 -36.70 18.79 -6.46
C PRO A 2 -35.38 18.34 -7.12
N LEU A 3 -34.29 19.00 -6.75
CA LEU A 3 -32.94 18.67 -7.20
C LEU A 3 -32.51 17.34 -6.57
N VAL A 4 -32.27 16.34 -7.41
CA VAL A 4 -31.67 15.06 -7.01
C VAL A 4 -30.21 15.32 -6.66
N PRO A 5 -29.71 15.00 -5.45
CA PRO A 5 -28.30 15.10 -5.15
C PRO A 5 -27.54 14.08 -5.99
N VAL A 6 -26.75 14.58 -6.95
CA VAL A 6 -25.89 13.78 -7.82
C VAL A 6 -24.72 13.24 -7.00
N ASN A 7 -24.70 11.91 -6.88
CA ASN A 7 -23.55 11.08 -6.52
C ASN A 7 -22.73 11.53 -5.31
N ALA A 8 -23.13 11.10 -4.11
CA ALA A 8 -22.12 10.67 -3.16
C ALA A 8 -21.40 9.48 -3.81
N THR A 9 -20.13 9.66 -4.20
CA THR A 9 -19.24 8.51 -4.44
C THR A 9 -19.44 7.54 -3.27
N PRO A 10 -19.62 6.24 -3.49
CA PRO A 10 -19.59 5.30 -2.38
C PRO A 10 -18.26 5.53 -1.69
N THR A 11 -18.31 6.06 -0.47
CA THR A 11 -17.22 5.97 0.47
C THR A 11 -16.88 4.50 0.51
N THR A 12 -15.82 4.11 -0.20
CA THR A 12 -15.25 2.77 -0.08
C THR A 12 -14.84 2.68 1.37
N GLU A 13 -15.72 2.15 2.22
CA GLU A 13 -15.34 1.78 3.57
C GLU A 13 -14.07 0.93 3.43
N PRO A 14 -13.01 1.23 4.19
CA PRO A 14 -11.77 0.48 4.06
C PRO A 14 -12.11 -0.98 4.31
N ARG A 15 -12.12 -1.77 3.24
CA ARG A 15 -12.33 -3.21 3.33
C ARG A 15 -11.17 -3.71 4.18
N THR A 16 -11.47 -4.14 5.40
CA THR A 16 -10.48 -4.71 6.31
C THR A 16 -10.00 -6.04 5.72
N GLU A 17 -9.05 -5.98 4.80
CA GLU A 17 -8.37 -7.14 4.25
C GLU A 17 -7.41 -7.70 5.30
N SER A 18 -7.49 -9.01 5.54
CA SER A 18 -6.51 -9.70 6.36
C SER A 18 -5.13 -9.65 5.71
N PRO A 19 -4.04 -9.74 6.50
CA PRO A 19 -2.67 -9.83 5.96
C PRO A 19 -2.51 -10.92 4.90
N ALA A 20 -3.17 -12.08 5.10
CA ALA A 20 -3.12 -13.20 4.18
C ALA A 20 -3.74 -12.85 2.81
N GLN A 21 -4.85 -12.12 2.79
CA GLN A 21 -5.48 -11.66 1.54
C GLN A 21 -4.58 -10.67 0.79
N VAL A 22 -3.96 -9.73 1.52
CA VAL A 22 -3.03 -8.77 0.92
C VAL A 22 -1.80 -9.49 0.32
N LEU A 23 -1.24 -10.47 1.03
CA LEU A 23 -0.13 -11.29 0.52
C LEU A 23 -0.52 -12.11 -0.70
N ALA A 24 -1.69 -12.74 -0.69
CA ALA A 24 -2.18 -13.51 -1.83
C ALA A 24 -2.36 -12.63 -3.07
N ALA A 25 -2.93 -11.43 -2.90
CA ALA A 25 -3.08 -10.45 -3.98
C ALA A 25 -1.71 -9.99 -4.52
N TYR A 26 -0.74 -9.76 -3.62
CA TYR A 26 0.62 -9.40 -4.03
C TYR A 26 1.32 -10.54 -4.79
N HIS A 27 1.20 -11.79 -4.32
CA HIS A 27 1.77 -12.95 -5.00
C HIS A 27 1.16 -13.14 -6.41
N ALA A 28 -0.15 -12.96 -6.55
CA ALA A 28 -0.81 -12.98 -7.86
C ALA A 28 -0.26 -11.88 -8.78
N HIS A 29 -0.07 -10.66 -8.27
CA HIS A 29 0.55 -9.56 -9.01
C HIS A 29 2.00 -9.85 -9.43
N GLN A 30 2.80 -10.48 -8.57
CA GLN A 30 4.15 -10.93 -8.92
C GLN A 30 4.14 -11.96 -10.05
N GLY A 31 3.18 -12.90 -10.04
CA GLY A 31 2.99 -13.89 -11.11
C GLY A 31 2.64 -13.24 -12.45
N MET A 32 1.73 -12.25 -12.45
CA MET A 32 1.35 -11.53 -13.67
C MET A 32 2.49 -10.71 -14.28
N THR A 33 3.37 -10.16 -13.45
CA THR A 33 4.45 -9.27 -13.91
C THR A 33 5.74 -10.00 -14.28
N GLY A 34 5.81 -11.32 -14.06
CA GLY A 34 6.99 -12.15 -14.32
C GLY A 34 8.19 -11.83 -13.41
N ARG A 35 7.97 -11.07 -12.32
CA ARG A 35 9.02 -10.58 -11.40
C ARG A 35 8.90 -11.21 -10.01
N GLY A 36 8.70 -12.52 -9.96
CA GLY A 36 8.73 -13.29 -8.72
C GLY A 36 10.13 -13.26 -8.10
N ASN A 37 10.33 -12.43 -7.08
CA ASN A 37 11.58 -12.36 -6.31
C ASN A 37 11.27 -12.70 -4.85
N SER A 38 11.89 -13.78 -4.36
CA SER A 38 11.71 -14.28 -2.99
C SER A 38 12.05 -13.23 -1.93
N ALA A 39 13.04 -12.36 -2.18
CA ALA A 39 13.39 -11.28 -1.26
C ALA A 39 12.23 -10.28 -1.08
N PHE A 40 11.48 -9.97 -2.15
CA PHE A 40 10.32 -9.07 -2.06
C PHE A 40 9.15 -9.74 -1.35
N THR A 41 8.96 -11.04 -1.55
CA THR A 41 7.93 -11.82 -0.83
C THR A 41 8.26 -11.87 0.66
N THR A 42 9.51 -12.15 1.04
CA THR A 42 9.95 -12.12 2.45
C THR A 42 9.81 -10.72 3.08
N ALA A 43 10.12 -9.67 2.33
CA ALA A 43 9.94 -8.29 2.78
C ALA A 43 8.45 -7.96 3.00
N ALA A 44 7.56 -8.37 2.10
CA ALA A 44 6.11 -8.19 2.25
C ALA A 44 5.56 -8.93 3.48
N HIS A 45 5.99 -10.18 3.70
CA HIS A 45 5.67 -10.93 4.91
C HIS A 45 6.13 -10.21 6.18
N SER A 46 7.37 -9.72 6.20
CA SER A 46 7.92 -8.99 7.35
C SER A 46 7.17 -7.68 7.60
N PHE A 47 6.80 -6.96 6.54
CA PHE A 47 6.01 -5.74 6.61
C PHE A 47 4.64 -6.02 7.25
N LEU A 48 3.91 -7.02 6.75
CA LEU A 48 2.56 -7.33 7.24
C LEU A 48 2.55 -8.00 8.61
N ARG A 49 3.65 -8.64 9.02
CA ARG A 49 3.81 -9.09 10.41
C ARG A 49 3.91 -7.92 11.38
N ARG A 50 4.57 -6.82 10.96
CA ARG A 50 4.71 -5.61 11.78
C ARG A 50 3.47 -4.72 11.72
N TRP A 51 2.86 -4.58 10.56
CA TRP A 51 1.64 -3.82 10.33
C TRP A 51 0.59 -4.70 9.65
N PRO A 52 -0.19 -5.49 10.43
CA PRO A 52 -1.24 -6.34 9.88
C PRO A 52 -2.30 -5.55 9.11
N ALA A 53 -2.63 -4.35 9.60
CA ALA A 53 -3.38 -3.36 8.85
C ALA A 53 -2.40 -2.47 8.08
N VAL A 54 -2.43 -2.53 6.75
CA VAL A 54 -1.50 -1.74 5.90
C VAL A 54 -1.58 -0.24 6.17
N GLN A 55 -2.76 0.27 6.53
CA GLN A 55 -2.95 1.68 6.87
C GLN A 55 -2.26 2.08 8.16
N ALA A 56 -1.98 1.15 9.08
CA ALA A 56 -1.24 1.47 10.31
C ALA A 56 0.18 1.96 10.00
N TRP A 57 0.81 1.44 8.93
CA TRP A 57 2.11 1.94 8.48
C TRP A 57 2.02 3.39 7.96
N ALA A 58 0.92 3.78 7.31
CA ALA A 58 0.71 5.15 6.85
C ALA A 58 0.55 6.17 8.00
N GLN A 59 0.22 5.69 9.20
CA GLN A 59 0.12 6.51 10.42
C GLN A 59 1.44 6.57 11.21
N GLU A 60 2.46 5.81 10.82
CA GLU A 60 3.77 5.90 11.46
C GLU A 60 4.43 7.26 11.19
N PRO A 61 5.33 7.73 12.07
CA PRO A 61 6.11 8.92 11.80
C PRO A 61 6.87 8.82 10.47
N LEU A 62 7.01 9.94 9.74
CA LEU A 62 7.64 9.97 8.41
C LEU A 62 9.00 9.25 8.37
N ARG A 63 9.84 9.41 9.40
CA ARG A 63 11.14 8.72 9.52
C ARG A 63 11.03 7.19 9.43
N VAL A 64 9.96 6.61 9.97
CA VAL A 64 9.71 5.16 9.95
C VAL A 64 9.22 4.74 8.57
N GLN A 65 8.36 5.54 7.94
CA GLN A 65 7.89 5.29 6.57
C GLN A 65 9.06 5.32 5.57
N LEU A 66 9.97 6.28 5.72
CA LEU A 66 11.14 6.43 4.86
C LEU A 66 12.22 5.36 5.10
N ALA A 67 12.28 4.77 6.30
CA ALA A 67 13.18 3.66 6.62
C ALA A 67 12.83 2.33 5.93
N ALA A 68 11.71 2.27 5.19
CA ALA A 68 11.42 1.12 4.32
C ALA A 68 12.57 0.91 3.32
N ASN A 69 13.14 -0.30 3.31
CA ASN A 69 14.27 -0.65 2.46
C ASN A 69 13.83 -0.98 1.01
N THR A 70 14.82 -1.09 0.11
CA THR A 70 14.59 -1.34 -1.32
C THR A 70 13.81 -2.62 -1.60
N ALA A 71 13.92 -3.67 -0.77
CA ALA A 71 13.16 -4.91 -0.95
C ALA A 71 11.67 -4.75 -0.58
N THR A 72 11.33 -3.77 0.25
CA THR A 72 9.95 -3.44 0.65
C THR A 72 9.28 -2.47 -0.35
N HIS A 73 10.05 -1.68 -1.11
CA HIS A 73 9.46 -0.68 -2.02
C HIS A 73 8.51 -1.26 -3.06
N PRO A 74 8.81 -2.39 -3.76
CA PRO A 74 7.87 -2.97 -4.73
C PRO A 74 6.52 -3.31 -4.11
N PHE A 75 6.52 -3.78 -2.86
CA PHE A 75 5.30 -4.07 -2.12
C PHE A 75 4.53 -2.78 -1.77
N ILE A 76 5.21 -1.74 -1.29
CA ILE A 76 4.58 -0.43 -1.03
C ILE A 76 3.99 0.14 -2.31
N THR A 77 4.72 0.12 -3.43
CA THR A 77 4.22 0.56 -4.74
C THR A 77 2.97 -0.20 -5.16
N PHE A 78 2.95 -1.53 -5.01
CA PHE A 78 1.77 -2.34 -5.26
C PHE A 78 0.58 -1.88 -4.40
N LEU A 79 0.77 -1.63 -3.11
CA LEU A 79 -0.29 -1.17 -2.23
C LEU A 79 -0.82 0.21 -2.63
N LEU A 80 0.05 1.12 -3.05
CA LEU A 80 -0.34 2.45 -3.55
C LEU A 80 -1.15 2.35 -4.84
N VAL A 81 -0.65 1.62 -5.84
CA VAL A 81 -1.31 1.48 -7.16
C VAL A 81 -2.64 0.77 -7.06
N THR A 82 -2.80 -0.15 -6.11
CA THR A 82 -4.06 -0.87 -5.89
C THR A 82 -5.02 -0.15 -4.94
N GLY A 83 -4.67 1.03 -4.43
CA GLY A 83 -5.51 1.79 -3.49
C GLY A 83 -5.68 1.11 -2.13
N ARG A 84 -4.79 0.20 -1.76
CA ARG A 84 -4.78 -0.43 -0.43
C ARG A 84 -4.12 0.44 0.62
N LEU A 85 -3.28 1.38 0.19
CA LEU A 85 -2.48 2.24 1.05
C LEU A 85 -2.64 3.71 0.67
N HIS A 86 -2.88 4.56 1.67
CA HIS A 86 -3.12 6.00 1.50
C HIS A 86 -2.21 6.78 2.46
N PRO A 87 -0.91 6.94 2.15
CA PRO A 87 -0.01 7.71 3.00
C PRO A 87 -0.30 9.21 2.89
N GLY A 88 0.14 9.97 3.89
CA GLY A 88 0.08 11.43 3.85
C GLY A 88 0.96 12.04 2.74
N TRP A 89 0.70 13.31 2.44
CA TRP A 89 1.43 14.06 1.41
C TRP A 89 2.93 14.14 1.68
N ASP A 90 3.36 14.24 2.94
CA ASP A 90 4.79 14.31 3.29
C ASP A 90 5.59 13.12 2.73
N TYR A 91 5.02 11.91 2.82
CA TYR A 91 5.65 10.71 2.28
C TYR A 91 5.72 10.75 0.76
N LEU A 92 4.62 11.11 0.10
CA LEU A 92 4.52 11.13 -1.37
C LEU A 92 5.45 12.17 -1.97
N VAL A 93 5.48 13.38 -1.39
CA VAL A 93 6.37 14.47 -1.78
C VAL A 93 7.82 14.00 -1.61
N HIS A 94 8.19 13.50 -0.43
CA HIS A 94 9.56 13.03 -0.20
C HIS A 94 9.96 11.94 -1.21
N ARG A 95 9.10 10.94 -1.48
CA ARG A 95 9.43 9.88 -2.44
C ARG A 95 9.51 10.36 -3.89
N LYS A 96 8.66 11.30 -4.31
CA LYS A 96 8.66 11.84 -5.67
C LYS A 96 9.86 12.74 -5.93
N PHE A 97 10.24 13.58 -4.96
CA PHE A 97 11.35 14.53 -5.12
C PHE A 97 12.72 13.95 -4.78
N SER A 98 12.83 12.91 -3.94
CA SER A 98 14.13 12.23 -3.71
C SER A 98 14.59 11.34 -4.88
N SER A 99 13.76 11.17 -5.91
CA SER A 99 14.10 10.41 -7.12
C SER A 99 14.49 11.29 -8.30
N LEU A 100 14.50 12.62 -8.11
CA LEU A 100 14.99 13.62 -9.06
C LEU A 100 16.44 13.99 -8.73
#